data_AF-A0A969BV61-F1
#
_entry.id   AF-A0A969BV61-F1
#
_cell.length_a   1.000
_cell.length_b   1.000
_cell.length_c   1.000
_cell.angle_alpha   90.00
_cell.angle_beta   90.00
_cell.angle_gamma   90.00
#
_symmetry.space_group_name_H-M   'P 1'
#
loop_
_entity.id
_entity.type
_entity.pdbx_description
1 polymer ?
#
loop_
_entity_poly.entity_id
_entity_poly.type
_entity_poly.pdbx_seq_one_letter_code
_entity_poly.pdbx_strand_id
1 'polypeptide(L)'
;MLAWLTTWWPRRAPIITGSVGIQYLSGEVIDSGADESQLAVYFYSPSGWVELPTFLDAKVDFASASSRGPGIYALLASVPLRLANSGWNLIAYPILGARPVTQALHSINGSYTTVYGFEVNDADDPWKVYDVAAPSYVNDLSELAFGQSYWVRATRPITLYLDPSKDNALAANALEPMMSTPSALPFTIYGVVRGDLSLKPAAGMSVVATINGEICGETETMSYQGQIVYTLNVLADIGGDTAGCGVVGRSAEIEINGKPLGSVSLRESGQVRQANMPPRLYLPLVRR
;
A
#
# COMPACT_ATOMS: atom_id res chain seq x y z
N MET A 1 -1.60 13.84 12.64
CA MET A 1 -2.20 14.56 13.80
C MET A 1 -3.68 15.01 13.61
N LEU A 2 -4.55 14.27 12.87
CA LEU A 2 -5.86 14.79 12.40
C LEU A 2 -7.13 14.20 13.08
N ALA A 3 -7.00 13.29 14.05
CA ALA A 3 -8.14 12.52 14.58
C ALA A 3 -8.78 13.06 15.88
N TRP A 4 -8.18 14.06 16.54
CA TRP A 4 -8.63 14.48 17.88
C TRP A 4 -9.67 15.62 17.91
N LEU A 5 -10.08 16.17 16.75
CA LEU A 5 -10.98 17.34 16.69
C LEU A 5 -12.41 17.04 16.22
N THR A 6 -12.86 15.78 16.23
CA THR A 6 -14.16 15.38 15.65
C THR A 6 -15.37 15.50 16.59
N THR A 7 -15.18 15.80 17.88
CA THR A 7 -16.28 15.83 18.87
C THR A 7 -16.82 17.22 19.23
N TRP A 8 -16.29 18.29 18.63
CA TRP A 8 -16.74 19.65 18.93
C TRP A 8 -17.19 20.37 17.65
N TRP A 9 -18.47 20.21 17.28
CA TRP A 9 -19.09 21.08 16.27
C TRP A 9 -19.46 22.41 16.93
N PRO A 10 -18.79 23.54 16.63
CA PRO A 10 -19.21 24.83 17.16
C PRO A 10 -20.56 25.17 16.55
N ARG A 11 -21.65 25.03 17.33
CA ARG A 11 -23.02 25.40 16.91
C ARG A 11 -23.17 26.90 16.57
N ARG A 12 -22.12 27.70 16.70
CA ARG A 12 -22.08 29.16 16.46
C ARG A 12 -20.69 29.65 16.03
N ALA A 13 -20.09 29.07 14.99
CA ALA A 13 -18.96 29.74 14.33
C ALA A 13 -19.48 31.00 13.61
N PRO A 14 -18.92 32.21 13.85
CA PRO A 14 -19.29 33.41 13.11
C PRO A 14 -19.14 33.19 11.60
N ILE A 15 -20.03 33.78 10.80
CA ILE A 15 -19.83 33.81 9.34
C ILE A 15 -18.67 34.76 9.06
N ILE A 16 -17.52 34.20 8.71
CA ILE A 16 -16.40 35.00 8.21
C ILE A 16 -16.70 35.30 6.74
N THR A 17 -17.05 36.55 6.42
CA THR A 17 -17.11 37.04 5.03
C THR A 17 -15.75 37.65 4.67
N GLY A 18 -15.13 37.23 3.57
CA GLY A 18 -13.80 37.70 3.17
C GLY A 18 -12.74 36.60 3.30
N SER A 19 -11.69 36.84 4.09
CA SER A 19 -10.58 35.90 4.29
C SER A 19 -10.38 35.53 5.76
N VAL A 20 -9.73 34.39 5.97
CA VAL A 20 -9.14 34.00 7.25
C VAL A 20 -7.66 34.29 7.18
N GLY A 21 -7.12 34.93 8.21
CA GLY A 21 -5.69 35.13 8.42
C GLY A 21 -5.22 34.39 9.66
N ILE A 22 -4.09 33.73 9.57
CA ILE A 22 -3.47 32.95 10.64
C ILE A 22 -2.03 33.44 10.78
N GLN A 23 -1.70 33.97 11.95
CA GLN A 23 -0.32 34.21 12.37
C GLN A 23 0.22 32.92 12.98
N TYR A 24 1.46 32.57 12.66
CA TYR A 24 2.13 31.40 13.20
C TYR A 24 3.53 31.78 13.69
N LEU A 25 4.30 30.80 14.15
CA LEU A 25 5.70 30.99 14.55
C LEU A 25 6.56 30.06 13.69
N SER A 26 7.51 30.60 12.92
CA SER A 26 8.40 29.77 12.09
C SER A 26 9.12 28.70 12.91
N GLY A 27 9.47 29.01 14.17
CA GLY A 27 10.11 28.06 15.09
C GLY A 27 9.28 26.79 15.32
N GLU A 28 7.96 26.91 15.49
CA GLU A 28 7.07 25.75 15.69
C GLU A 28 6.98 24.88 14.42
N VAL A 29 7.05 25.50 13.24
CA VAL A 29 7.05 24.79 11.96
C VAL A 29 8.32 23.96 11.83
N ILE A 30 9.49 24.57 12.09
CA ILE A 30 10.79 23.90 12.04
C ILE A 30 10.87 22.77 13.07
N ASP A 31 10.42 23.02 14.30
CA ASP A 31 10.41 22.04 15.39
C ASP A 31 9.51 20.85 15.08
N SER A 32 8.41 21.07 14.34
CA SER A 32 7.56 19.98 13.85
C SER A 32 8.23 19.11 12.77
N GLY A 33 9.32 19.60 12.16
CA GLY A 33 10.01 18.93 11.05
C GLY A 33 9.48 19.28 9.66
N ALA A 34 8.55 20.23 9.57
CA ALA A 34 8.00 20.74 8.32
C ALA A 34 8.83 21.89 7.73
N ASP A 35 8.61 22.15 6.44
CA ASP A 35 9.04 23.38 5.77
C ASP A 35 7.86 24.34 5.64
N GLU A 36 8.08 25.65 5.76
CA GLU A 36 7.00 26.65 5.66
C GLU A 36 6.31 26.61 4.29
N SER A 37 7.01 26.22 3.21
CA SER A 37 6.40 26.02 1.89
C SER A 37 5.38 24.89 1.83
N GLN A 38 5.31 24.04 2.85
CA GLN A 38 4.34 22.95 2.99
C GLN A 38 3.08 23.38 3.75
N LEU A 39 3.02 24.62 4.24
CA LEU A 39 1.89 25.15 4.98
C LEU A 39 0.75 25.54 4.04
N ALA A 40 -0.45 25.07 4.37
CA ALA A 40 -1.69 25.52 3.74
C ALA A 40 -2.79 25.67 4.79
N VAL A 41 -3.71 26.60 4.52
CA VAL A 41 -4.95 26.73 5.30
C VAL A 41 -5.92 25.66 4.82
N TYR A 42 -6.39 24.84 5.76
CA TYR A 42 -7.42 23.84 5.53
C TYR A 42 -8.73 24.27 6.16
N PHE A 43 -9.83 23.95 5.49
CA PHE A 43 -11.19 24.15 5.95
C PHE A 43 -11.85 22.80 6.24
N TYR A 44 -12.35 22.62 7.46
CA TYR A 44 -13.14 21.46 7.85
C TYR A 44 -14.63 21.80 7.94
N SER A 45 -15.45 20.95 7.32
CA SER A 45 -16.91 20.98 7.34
C SER A 45 -17.47 19.56 7.50
N PRO A 46 -18.79 19.31 7.49
CA PRO A 46 -19.32 17.95 7.60
C PRO A 46 -18.91 17.05 6.43
N SER A 47 -18.46 17.62 5.31
CA SER A 47 -17.92 16.88 4.17
C SER A 47 -16.43 16.51 4.31
N GLY A 48 -15.77 16.90 5.40
CA GLY A 48 -14.36 16.63 5.66
C GLY A 48 -13.44 17.85 5.48
N TRP A 49 -12.13 17.58 5.51
CA TRP A 49 -11.07 18.56 5.30
C TRP A 49 -10.87 18.88 3.82
N VAL A 50 -10.71 20.15 3.50
CA VAL A 50 -10.38 20.65 2.16
C VAL A 50 -9.25 21.67 2.27
N GLU A 51 -8.19 21.48 1.50
CA GLU A 51 -7.12 22.47 1.35
C GLU A 51 -7.64 23.71 0.62
N LEU A 52 -7.30 24.90 1.10
CA LEU A 52 -7.64 26.16 0.46
C LEU A 52 -6.42 26.75 -0.27
N PRO A 53 -6.63 27.42 -1.41
CA PRO A 53 -5.62 28.30 -1.99
C PRO A 53 -5.14 29.29 -0.94
N THR A 54 -3.87 29.16 -0.54
CA THR A 54 -3.29 29.87 0.58
C THR A 54 -2.28 30.89 0.08
N PHE A 55 -2.42 32.13 0.51
CA PHE A 55 -1.37 33.14 0.43
C PHE A 55 -0.49 33.00 1.67
N LEU A 56 0.78 32.66 1.48
CA LEU A 56 1.77 32.50 2.54
C LEU A 56 2.83 33.61 2.42
N ASP A 57 3.04 34.35 3.50
CA ASP A 57 4.16 35.29 3.66
C ASP A 57 5.02 34.85 4.86
N ALA A 58 6.02 34.03 4.57
CA ALA A 58 6.96 33.48 5.56
C ALA A 58 7.91 34.53 6.16
N LYS A 59 7.95 35.77 5.63
CA LYS A 59 8.80 36.83 6.24
C LYS A 59 8.16 37.44 7.49
N VAL A 60 6.86 37.26 7.64
CA VAL A 60 6.03 37.85 8.71
C VAL A 60 5.12 36.80 9.34
N ASP A 61 5.47 35.52 9.19
CA ASP A 61 4.81 34.34 9.72
C ASP A 61 3.28 34.39 9.55
N PHE A 62 2.83 34.72 8.33
CA PHE A 62 1.42 34.92 8.02
C PHE A 62 0.92 34.02 6.90
N ALA A 63 -0.23 33.39 7.11
CA ALA A 63 -0.98 32.66 6.11
C ALA A 63 -2.41 33.19 6.01
N SER A 64 -2.95 33.25 4.79
CA SER A 64 -4.37 33.61 4.60
C SER A 64 -5.03 32.85 3.47
N ALA A 65 -6.34 32.66 3.57
CA ALA A 65 -7.15 32.04 2.54
C ALA A 65 -8.56 32.64 2.51
N SER A 66 -9.22 32.56 1.35
CA SER A 66 -10.62 32.98 1.23
C SER A 66 -11.52 32.11 2.11
N SER A 67 -12.39 32.76 2.89
CA SER A 67 -13.38 32.07 3.72
C SER A 67 -14.36 31.26 2.86
N ARG A 68 -14.67 30.05 3.32
CA ARG A 68 -15.71 29.16 2.80
C ARG A 68 -16.99 29.19 3.65
N GLY A 69 -17.10 30.14 4.58
CA GLY A 69 -18.21 30.26 5.52
C GLY A 69 -17.96 29.55 6.86
N PRO A 70 -19.01 29.15 7.59
CA PRO A 70 -18.88 28.53 8.91
C PRO A 70 -18.17 27.16 8.85
N GLY A 71 -17.15 26.98 9.68
CA GLY A 71 -16.40 25.74 9.84
C GLY A 71 -15.12 25.97 10.64
N ILE A 72 -14.20 25.00 10.63
CA ILE A 72 -12.91 25.13 11.29
C ILE A 72 -11.86 25.45 10.22
N TYR A 73 -11.03 26.45 10.49
CA TYR A 73 -9.86 26.76 9.68
C TYR A 73 -8.61 26.40 10.49
N ALA A 74 -7.68 25.69 9.87
CA ALA A 74 -6.42 25.30 10.49
C ALA A 74 -5.28 25.52 9.51
N LEU A 75 -4.14 26.01 9.99
CA LEU A 75 -2.90 26.01 9.24
C LEU A 75 -2.21 24.67 9.50
N LEU A 76 -2.00 23.88 8.46
CA LEU A 76 -1.40 22.54 8.56
C LEU A 76 -0.27 22.40 7.55
N ALA A 77 0.76 21.64 7.91
CA ALA A 77 1.82 21.25 6.98
C ALA A 77 1.49 19.91 6.32
N SER A 78 1.68 19.81 5.00
CA SER A 78 1.56 18.54 4.28
C SER A 78 2.41 18.49 3.02
N VAL A 79 2.79 17.28 2.60
CA VAL A 79 3.39 17.03 1.27
C VAL A 79 2.34 16.37 0.38
N PRO A 80 1.80 17.09 -0.62
CA PRO A 80 0.82 16.53 -1.54
C PRO A 80 1.48 15.64 -2.60
N LEU A 81 1.02 14.41 -2.73
CA LEU A 81 1.38 13.47 -3.80
C LEU A 81 0.14 13.12 -4.62
N ARG A 82 0.16 13.46 -5.90
CA ARG A 82 -0.98 13.21 -6.80
C ARG A 82 -0.95 11.78 -7.34
N LEU A 83 -1.95 10.98 -6.99
CA LEU A 83 -2.26 9.72 -7.64
C LEU A 83 -3.20 10.01 -8.81
N ALA A 84 -2.63 10.24 -9.99
CA ALA A 84 -3.37 10.73 -11.15
C ALA A 84 -4.28 9.67 -11.80
N ASN A 85 -3.97 8.39 -11.63
CA ASN A 85 -4.66 7.29 -12.28
C ASN A 85 -5.63 6.60 -11.32
N SER A 86 -6.79 6.18 -11.84
CA SER A 86 -7.48 5.03 -11.27
C SER A 86 -6.67 3.78 -11.60
N GLY A 87 -6.38 2.94 -10.61
CA GLY A 87 -5.45 1.83 -10.74
C GLY A 87 -4.05 2.17 -10.19
N TRP A 88 -3.02 1.63 -10.83
CA TRP A 88 -1.64 1.70 -10.34
C TRP A 88 -1.02 3.09 -10.54
N ASN A 89 -0.43 3.61 -9.47
CA ASN A 89 0.36 4.84 -9.44
C ASN A 89 1.70 4.52 -8.78
N LEU A 90 2.81 4.83 -9.47
CA LEU A 90 4.15 4.74 -8.87
C LEU A 90 4.45 6.05 -8.14
N ILE A 91 4.78 5.95 -6.86
CA ILE A 91 5.18 7.08 -6.03
C ILE A 91 6.54 6.83 -5.40
N ALA A 92 7.34 7.87 -5.24
CA ALA A 92 8.50 7.86 -4.35
C ALA A 92 8.08 8.44 -3.00
N TYR A 93 8.44 7.80 -1.89
CA TYR A 93 8.08 8.26 -0.55
C TYR A 93 9.06 9.36 -0.07
N PRO A 94 8.61 10.62 0.08
CA PRO A 94 9.49 11.76 0.31
C PRO A 94 9.68 12.13 1.79
N ILE A 95 9.01 11.43 2.71
CA ILE A 95 9.07 11.75 4.13
C ILE A 95 10.25 11.03 4.75
N LEU A 96 11.11 11.77 5.45
CA LEU A 96 12.27 11.23 6.16
C LEU A 96 11.85 10.20 7.21
N GLY A 97 12.53 9.06 7.23
CA GLY A 97 12.22 7.93 8.10
C GLY A 97 11.30 6.91 7.43
N ALA A 98 10.76 5.99 8.24
CA ALA A 98 9.78 5.01 7.80
C ALA A 98 8.51 5.14 8.63
N ARG A 99 7.36 4.83 8.01
CA ARG A 99 6.07 4.85 8.68
C ARG A 99 5.22 3.66 8.27
N PRO A 100 4.41 3.09 9.20
CA PRO A 100 3.44 2.07 8.85
C PRO A 100 2.59 2.46 7.63
N VAL A 101 2.33 1.52 6.72
CA VAL A 101 1.55 1.79 5.48
C VAL A 101 0.21 2.47 5.80
N THR A 102 -0.47 2.00 6.84
CA THR A 102 -1.76 2.54 7.29
C THR A 102 -1.68 3.98 7.80
N GLN A 103 -0.55 4.37 8.40
CA GLN A 103 -0.30 5.74 8.83
C GLN A 103 0.10 6.62 7.65
N ALA A 104 1.01 6.15 6.79
CA ALA A 104 1.50 6.89 5.65
C ALA A 104 0.37 7.19 4.63
N LEU A 105 -0.53 6.23 4.39
CA LEU A 105 -1.63 6.37 3.43
C LEU A 105 -2.96 6.80 4.08
N HIS A 106 -2.93 7.29 5.32
CA HIS A 106 -4.14 7.57 6.10
C HIS A 106 -5.09 8.56 5.41
N SER A 107 -4.56 9.60 4.76
CA SER A 107 -5.39 10.66 4.13
C SER A 107 -6.24 10.15 2.95
N ILE A 108 -5.90 8.99 2.39
CA ILE A 108 -6.61 8.36 1.27
C ILE A 108 -7.27 7.04 1.69
N ASN A 109 -7.44 6.79 2.99
CA ASN A 109 -8.08 5.57 3.49
C ASN A 109 -9.45 5.35 2.81
N GLY A 110 -9.71 4.11 2.39
CA GLY A 110 -10.88 3.74 1.57
C GLY A 110 -10.81 4.16 0.09
N SER A 111 -9.75 4.81 -0.36
CA SER A 111 -9.52 5.20 -1.77
C SER A 111 -8.33 4.46 -2.42
N TYR A 112 -7.82 3.41 -1.78
CA TYR A 112 -6.82 2.49 -2.34
C TYR A 112 -7.13 1.05 -1.91
N THR A 113 -6.59 0.07 -2.63
CA THR A 113 -6.79 -1.36 -2.30
C THR A 113 -5.49 -2.08 -1.96
N THR A 114 -4.44 -1.81 -2.72
CA THR A 114 -3.23 -2.62 -2.71
C THR A 114 -2.01 -1.72 -2.87
N VAL A 115 -0.93 -2.06 -2.17
CA VAL A 115 0.37 -1.39 -2.24
C VAL A 115 1.44 -2.45 -2.44
N TYR A 116 2.34 -2.26 -3.40
CA TYR A 116 3.56 -3.05 -3.52
C TYR A 116 4.79 -2.20 -3.26
N GLY A 117 5.75 -2.78 -2.56
CA GLY A 117 7.13 -2.32 -2.44
C GLY A 117 8.10 -3.36 -3.01
N PHE A 118 9.33 -2.93 -3.30
CA PHE A 118 10.38 -3.82 -3.77
C PHE A 118 11.65 -3.66 -2.93
N GLU A 119 12.06 -4.74 -2.29
CA GLU A 119 13.20 -4.83 -1.38
C GLU A 119 14.31 -5.67 -2.03
N VAL A 120 15.27 -5.00 -2.71
CA VAL A 120 16.37 -5.67 -3.43
C VAL A 120 17.27 -6.55 -2.55
N ASN A 121 17.30 -6.26 -1.24
CA ASN A 121 18.12 -7.00 -0.28
C ASN A 121 17.45 -8.31 0.18
N ASP A 122 16.17 -8.50 -0.14
CA ASP A 122 15.46 -9.76 0.06
C ASP A 122 15.47 -10.53 -1.27
N ALA A 123 16.49 -11.38 -1.44
CA ALA A 123 16.68 -12.13 -2.69
C ALA A 123 15.62 -13.23 -2.89
N ASP A 124 15.03 -13.73 -1.80
CA ASP A 124 14.07 -14.83 -1.83
C ASP A 124 12.65 -14.32 -2.06
N ASP A 125 12.30 -13.16 -1.48
CA ASP A 125 11.00 -12.52 -1.64
C ASP A 125 11.12 -10.98 -1.76
N PRO A 126 11.59 -10.46 -2.90
CA PRO A 126 11.83 -9.03 -3.04
C PRO A 126 10.54 -8.20 -3.14
N TRP A 127 9.38 -8.81 -3.41
CA TRP A 127 8.12 -8.09 -3.58
C TRP A 127 7.26 -8.13 -2.33
N LYS A 128 7.16 -6.99 -1.65
CA LYS A 128 6.31 -6.84 -0.46
C LYS A 128 4.95 -6.28 -0.84
N VAL A 129 3.88 -6.77 -0.22
CA VAL A 129 2.50 -6.39 -0.50
C VAL A 129 1.74 -5.98 0.77
N TYR A 130 0.89 -4.98 0.61
CA TYR A 130 -0.16 -4.65 1.56
C TYR A 130 -1.48 -4.55 0.80
N ASP A 131 -2.45 -5.42 1.10
CA ASP A 131 -3.79 -5.40 0.54
C ASP A 131 -4.85 -5.30 1.65
N VAL A 132 -5.79 -4.37 1.48
CA VAL A 132 -6.83 -4.07 2.49
C VAL A 132 -7.85 -5.21 2.66
N ALA A 133 -8.00 -6.08 1.67
CA ALA A 133 -8.94 -7.19 1.67
C ALA A 133 -8.27 -8.54 1.95
N ALA A 134 -6.94 -8.63 1.87
CA ALA A 134 -6.21 -9.85 2.17
C ALA A 134 -6.06 -10.09 3.68
N PRO A 135 -5.98 -11.37 4.12
CA PRO A 135 -5.61 -11.69 5.49
C PRO A 135 -4.21 -11.16 5.87
N SER A 136 -3.99 -10.93 7.16
CA SER A 136 -2.71 -10.36 7.64
C SER A 136 -1.47 -11.21 7.35
N TYR A 137 -1.61 -12.54 7.14
CA TYR A 137 -0.47 -13.38 6.75
C TYR A 137 0.02 -13.15 5.30
N VAL A 138 -0.78 -12.44 4.50
CA VAL A 138 -0.43 -12.03 3.13
C VAL A 138 0.30 -10.69 3.14
N ASN A 139 0.01 -9.85 4.13
CA ASN A 139 0.53 -8.48 4.20
C ASN A 139 1.89 -8.45 4.90
N ASP A 140 2.95 -8.38 4.11
CA ASP A 140 4.35 -8.31 4.56
C ASP A 140 4.98 -6.93 4.30
N LEU A 141 4.37 -6.06 3.48
CA LEU A 141 4.73 -4.64 3.42
C LEU A 141 4.17 -3.91 4.65
N SER A 142 5.02 -3.71 5.64
CA SER A 142 4.62 -3.11 6.92
C SER A 142 4.78 -1.58 6.95
N GLU A 143 5.78 -1.04 6.27
CA GLU A 143 6.13 0.39 6.32
C GLU A 143 6.56 0.96 4.96
N LEU A 144 6.33 2.27 4.78
CA LEU A 144 6.89 3.05 3.68
C LEU A 144 8.10 3.81 4.19
N ALA A 145 9.25 3.63 3.54
CA ALA A 145 10.53 4.20 3.92
C ALA A 145 10.97 5.30 2.95
N PHE A 146 11.64 6.32 3.49
CA PHE A 146 12.17 7.45 2.73
C PHE A 146 12.99 7.00 1.53
N GLY A 147 12.76 7.63 0.37
CA GLY A 147 13.53 7.39 -0.84
C GLY A 147 13.18 6.11 -1.59
N GLN A 148 12.38 5.22 -1.00
CA GLN A 148 11.85 4.05 -1.70
C GLN A 148 10.65 4.41 -2.56
N SER A 149 10.40 3.57 -3.56
CA SER A 149 9.25 3.70 -4.46
C SER A 149 8.22 2.61 -4.19
N TYR A 150 6.95 2.96 -4.37
CA TYR A 150 5.80 2.09 -4.11
C TYR A 150 4.77 2.21 -5.22
N TRP A 151 4.21 1.07 -5.59
CA TRP A 151 3.04 1.02 -6.46
C TRP A 151 1.78 1.04 -5.59
N VAL A 152 0.97 2.09 -5.72
CA VAL A 152 -0.30 2.24 -4.99
C VAL A 152 -1.46 2.09 -5.97
N ARG A 153 -2.36 1.13 -5.71
CA ARG A 153 -3.59 0.96 -6.48
C ARG A 153 -4.71 1.83 -5.92
N ALA A 154 -4.89 3.01 -6.51
CA ALA A 154 -5.96 3.93 -6.15
C ALA A 154 -7.28 3.54 -6.84
N THR A 155 -8.42 3.74 -6.17
CA THR A 155 -9.75 3.45 -6.75
C THR A 155 -10.28 4.58 -7.65
N ARG A 156 -9.64 5.76 -7.58
CA ARG A 156 -9.92 6.96 -8.38
C ARG A 156 -8.72 7.92 -8.28
N PRO A 157 -8.60 8.90 -9.19
CA PRO A 157 -7.63 9.98 -9.02
C PRO A 157 -7.82 10.69 -7.68
N ILE A 158 -6.75 10.84 -6.90
CA ILE A 158 -6.79 11.42 -5.55
C ILE A 158 -5.42 12.03 -5.18
N THR A 159 -5.41 13.00 -4.27
CA THR A 159 -4.18 13.52 -3.67
C THR A 159 -3.95 12.86 -2.31
N LEU A 160 -2.80 12.23 -2.15
CA LEU A 160 -2.27 11.77 -0.87
C LEU A 160 -1.59 12.93 -0.16
N TYR A 161 -1.95 13.17 1.09
CA TYR A 161 -1.38 14.21 1.94
C TYR A 161 -0.52 13.56 3.01
N LEU A 162 0.80 13.67 2.84
CA LEU A 162 1.75 13.10 3.79
C LEU A 162 2.06 14.11 4.88
N ASP A 163 2.02 13.65 6.13
CA ASP A 163 2.45 14.43 7.29
C ASP A 163 3.97 14.63 7.19
N PRO A 164 4.51 15.85 7.17
CA PRO A 164 5.94 16.08 7.03
C PRO A 164 6.71 15.91 8.34
N SER A 165 6.01 15.70 9.46
CA SER A 165 6.64 15.64 10.77
C SER A 165 7.68 14.52 10.89
N LYS A 166 8.73 14.78 11.65
CA LYS A 166 9.74 13.77 11.98
C LYS A 166 9.16 12.82 13.03
N ASP A 167 8.29 11.90 12.63
CA ASP A 167 7.90 10.82 13.52
C ASP A 167 9.14 9.97 13.83
N ASN A 168 9.32 9.67 15.12
CA ASN A 168 10.51 9.05 15.68
C ASN A 168 10.95 7.82 14.87
N ALA A 169 12.17 7.92 14.36
CA ALA A 169 13.11 6.88 14.01
C ALA A 169 12.87 5.53 14.74
N LEU A 170 12.08 4.64 14.16
CA LEU A 170 12.32 3.21 14.29
C LEU A 170 13.14 2.65 13.12
N ALA A 171 13.39 3.44 12.07
CA ALA A 171 14.23 3.01 10.94
C ALA A 171 15.09 4.13 10.31
N ALA A 172 15.59 5.10 11.09
CA ALA A 172 16.55 6.08 10.58
C ALA A 172 17.89 5.46 10.09
N ASN A 173 18.07 4.14 10.26
CA ASN A 173 19.23 3.39 9.77
C ASN A 173 19.07 2.80 8.36
N ALA A 174 17.92 2.96 7.70
CA ALA A 174 17.74 2.53 6.32
C ALA A 174 17.75 3.73 5.37
N LEU A 175 18.87 4.47 5.33
CA LEU A 175 19.21 5.24 4.12
C LEU A 175 19.69 4.23 3.06
N GLU A 176 18.77 3.36 2.65
CA GLU A 176 18.94 2.52 1.47
C GLU A 176 18.99 3.47 0.27
N PRO A 177 19.84 3.20 -0.74
CA PRO A 177 19.87 4.00 -1.96
C PRO A 177 18.45 4.11 -2.54
N MET A 178 18.15 5.22 -3.21
CA MET A 178 16.88 5.41 -3.92
C MET A 178 16.66 4.23 -4.88
N MET A 179 15.89 3.26 -4.43
CA MET A 179 15.69 2.03 -5.17
C MET A 179 14.53 2.21 -6.10
N SER A 180 14.82 2.09 -7.40
CA SER A 180 13.81 2.02 -8.43
C SER A 180 13.04 0.72 -8.26
N THR A 181 11.75 0.81 -7.90
CA THR A 181 10.83 -0.32 -8.00
C THR A 181 10.72 -0.75 -9.47
N PRO A 182 10.76 -2.06 -9.78
CA PRO A 182 10.52 -2.52 -11.14
C PRO A 182 9.18 -2.01 -11.66
N SER A 183 9.11 -1.71 -12.96
CA SER A 183 7.89 -1.17 -13.58
C SER A 183 6.80 -2.22 -13.78
N ALA A 184 7.16 -3.51 -13.69
CA ALA A 184 6.26 -4.63 -13.86
C ALA A 184 5.93 -5.26 -12.51
N LEU A 185 4.64 -5.32 -12.17
CA LEU A 185 4.14 -5.84 -10.90
C LEU A 185 3.92 -7.36 -10.95
N PRO A 186 4.21 -8.08 -9.85
CA PRO A 186 3.90 -9.50 -9.75
C PRO A 186 2.39 -9.74 -9.59
N PHE A 187 1.99 -11.00 -9.54
CA PHE A 187 0.67 -11.42 -9.07
C PHE A 187 0.83 -12.16 -7.75
N THR A 188 0.30 -11.63 -6.66
CA THR A 188 0.29 -12.35 -5.38
C THR A 188 -0.89 -13.31 -5.33
N ILE A 189 -0.60 -14.59 -5.18
CA ILE A 189 -1.59 -15.66 -4.97
C ILE A 189 -1.42 -16.17 -3.55
N TYR A 190 -2.52 -16.25 -2.81
CA TYR A 190 -2.48 -16.77 -1.44
C TYR A 190 -3.64 -17.72 -1.17
N GLY A 191 -3.51 -18.58 -0.17
CA GLY A 191 -4.62 -19.46 0.17
C GLY A 191 -4.32 -20.44 1.28
N VAL A 192 -5.34 -21.21 1.65
CA VAL A 192 -5.21 -22.34 2.57
C VAL A 192 -4.92 -23.61 1.77
N VAL A 193 -3.91 -24.36 2.20
CA VAL A 193 -3.63 -25.72 1.70
C VAL A 193 -4.52 -26.70 2.45
N ARG A 194 -5.48 -27.31 1.75
CA ARG A 194 -6.37 -28.31 2.34
C ARG A 194 -5.80 -29.70 2.13
N GLY A 195 -5.80 -30.49 3.20
CA GLY A 195 -5.32 -31.87 3.17
C GLY A 195 -6.35 -32.85 2.63
N ASP A 196 -5.85 -34.02 2.22
CA ASP A 196 -6.63 -35.22 1.94
C ASP A 196 -5.82 -36.49 2.25
N LEU A 197 -6.24 -37.63 1.71
CA LEU A 197 -5.56 -38.92 1.87
C LEU A 197 -4.14 -38.94 1.26
N SER A 198 -3.87 -38.08 0.29
CA SER A 198 -2.63 -38.02 -0.49
C SER A 198 -1.70 -36.85 -0.11
N LEU A 199 -2.25 -35.86 0.61
CA LEU A 199 -1.58 -34.65 1.05
C LEU A 199 -1.90 -34.38 2.52
N LYS A 200 -0.87 -34.42 3.37
CA LYS A 200 -0.92 -33.93 4.75
C LYS A 200 -0.24 -32.56 4.80
N PRO A 201 -0.99 -31.45 4.88
CA PRO A 201 -0.40 -30.12 4.90
C PRO A 201 0.46 -29.94 6.15
N ALA A 202 1.66 -29.41 5.96
CA ALA A 202 2.58 -28.98 7.00
C ALA A 202 3.22 -27.66 6.57
N ALA A 203 3.82 -26.93 7.52
CA ALA A 203 4.68 -25.78 7.19
C ALA A 203 6.00 -26.25 6.57
N GLY A 204 6.65 -25.41 5.77
CA GLY A 204 7.90 -25.71 5.06
C GLY A 204 7.72 -26.61 3.83
N MET A 205 6.49 -26.77 3.32
CA MET A 205 6.27 -27.45 2.04
C MET A 205 6.51 -26.45 0.91
N SER A 206 7.33 -26.82 -0.06
CA SER A 206 7.61 -25.99 -1.24
C SER A 206 6.34 -25.83 -2.08
N VAL A 207 6.00 -24.59 -2.42
CA VAL A 207 4.91 -24.22 -3.31
C VAL A 207 5.49 -23.50 -4.51
N VAL A 208 5.20 -24.00 -5.71
CA VAL A 208 5.77 -23.49 -6.96
C VAL A 208 4.63 -23.10 -7.90
N ALA A 209 4.72 -21.92 -8.50
CA ALA A 209 3.90 -21.53 -9.64
C ALA A 209 4.67 -21.78 -10.93
N THR A 210 4.09 -22.55 -11.85
CA THR A 210 4.63 -22.73 -13.20
C THR A 210 3.67 -22.20 -14.25
N ILE A 211 4.23 -21.67 -15.35
CA ILE A 211 3.47 -21.26 -16.54
C ILE A 211 4.15 -21.88 -17.75
N ASN A 212 3.42 -22.75 -18.47
CA ASN A 212 3.96 -23.54 -19.58
C ASN A 212 5.19 -24.40 -19.21
N GLY A 213 5.31 -24.82 -17.95
CA GLY A 213 6.42 -25.63 -17.44
C GLY A 213 7.62 -24.83 -16.92
N GLU A 214 7.64 -23.51 -17.12
CA GLU A 214 8.66 -22.63 -16.53
C GLU A 214 8.25 -22.18 -15.14
N ILE A 215 9.22 -22.10 -14.23
CA ILE A 215 8.99 -21.63 -12.86
C ILE A 215 8.84 -20.11 -12.89
N CYS A 216 7.71 -19.64 -12.38
CA CYS A 216 7.36 -18.22 -12.35
C CYS A 216 7.20 -17.68 -10.92
N GLY A 217 7.45 -18.50 -9.91
CA GLY A 217 7.43 -18.10 -8.50
C GLY A 217 7.56 -19.30 -7.59
N GLU A 218 8.19 -19.10 -6.44
CA GLU A 218 8.35 -20.11 -5.41
C GLU A 218 8.08 -19.51 -4.03
N THR A 219 7.64 -20.34 -3.09
CA THR A 219 7.48 -19.99 -1.66
C THR A 219 7.43 -21.27 -0.84
N GLU A 220 7.30 -21.13 0.47
CA GLU A 220 7.00 -22.23 1.38
C GLU A 220 5.66 -22.01 2.09
N THR A 221 5.01 -23.11 2.45
CA THR A 221 3.84 -23.05 3.32
C THR A 221 4.22 -22.63 4.74
N MET A 222 3.31 -21.94 5.43
CA MET A 222 3.47 -21.54 6.82
C MET A 222 2.25 -21.92 7.66
N SER A 223 2.44 -22.06 8.98
CA SER A 223 1.32 -22.25 9.89
C SER A 223 0.73 -20.91 10.30
N TYR A 224 -0.58 -20.75 10.16
CA TYR A 224 -1.30 -19.55 10.57
C TYR A 224 -2.64 -19.94 11.18
N GLN A 225 -2.84 -19.59 12.46
CA GLN A 225 -4.09 -19.86 13.21
C GLN A 225 -4.61 -21.31 13.10
N GLY A 226 -3.70 -22.29 13.15
CA GLY A 226 -4.04 -23.72 13.05
C GLY A 226 -4.31 -24.22 11.63
N GLN A 227 -4.13 -23.38 10.61
CA GLN A 227 -4.17 -23.75 9.20
C GLN A 227 -2.77 -23.74 8.59
N ILE A 228 -2.61 -24.41 7.45
CA ILE A 228 -1.43 -24.31 6.61
C ILE A 228 -1.79 -23.41 5.43
N VAL A 229 -1.06 -22.31 5.28
CA VAL A 229 -1.32 -21.28 4.27
C VAL A 229 -0.06 -21.04 3.44
N TYR A 230 -0.21 -20.34 2.32
CA TYR A 230 0.90 -19.87 1.50
C TYR A 230 0.59 -18.49 0.93
N THR A 231 1.65 -17.75 0.61
CA THR A 231 1.64 -16.49 -0.14
C THR A 231 2.75 -16.57 -1.18
N LEU A 232 2.39 -16.44 -2.46
CA LEU A 232 3.24 -16.72 -3.60
C LEU A 232 3.18 -15.56 -4.59
N ASN A 233 4.33 -14.99 -4.94
CA ASN A 233 4.44 -13.99 -5.98
C ASN A 233 4.74 -14.66 -7.32
N VAL A 234 3.83 -14.55 -8.29
CA VAL A 234 4.10 -14.90 -9.68
C VAL A 234 4.74 -13.70 -10.36
N LEU A 235 6.00 -13.86 -10.77
CA LEU A 235 6.81 -12.83 -11.40
C LEU A 235 6.17 -12.30 -12.68
N ALA A 236 6.43 -11.04 -12.99
CA ALA A 236 5.99 -10.42 -14.24
C ALA A 236 6.91 -10.79 -15.41
N ASP A 237 6.38 -10.77 -16.63
CA ASP A 237 7.16 -10.95 -17.86
C ASP A 237 8.04 -9.72 -18.11
N ILE A 238 9.28 -9.76 -17.65
CA ILE A 238 10.30 -8.75 -17.98
C ILE A 238 11.35 -9.29 -18.96
N GLY A 239 11.09 -10.45 -19.57
CA GLY A 239 12.05 -11.17 -20.40
C GLY A 239 13.12 -11.93 -19.60
N GLY A 240 14.12 -12.45 -20.30
CA GLY A 240 15.16 -13.29 -19.70
C GLY A 240 14.57 -14.52 -19.02
N ASP A 241 14.95 -14.76 -17.77
CA ASP A 241 14.51 -15.91 -16.96
C ASP A 241 13.03 -15.82 -16.53
N THR A 242 12.39 -14.67 -16.68
CA THR A 242 10.96 -14.47 -16.38
C THR A 242 10.09 -14.42 -17.63
N ALA A 243 10.66 -14.72 -18.80
CA ALA A 243 9.96 -14.64 -20.07
C ALA A 243 8.68 -15.50 -20.06
N GLY A 244 7.54 -14.86 -20.25
CA GLY A 244 6.23 -15.51 -20.24
C GLY A 244 5.58 -15.72 -18.86
N CYS A 245 6.23 -15.31 -17.77
CA CYS A 245 5.64 -15.28 -16.43
C CYS A 245 4.63 -14.13 -16.29
N GLY A 246 3.62 -14.26 -15.44
CA GLY A 246 2.73 -13.11 -15.15
C GLY A 246 1.94 -12.56 -16.35
N VAL A 247 1.89 -13.24 -17.50
CA VAL A 247 1.16 -12.74 -18.67
C VAL A 247 -0.34 -12.82 -18.41
N VAL A 248 -1.02 -11.67 -18.45
CA VAL A 248 -2.47 -11.58 -18.30
C VAL A 248 -3.18 -12.49 -19.32
N GLY A 249 -4.16 -13.26 -18.85
CA GLY A 249 -4.90 -14.26 -19.62
C GLY A 249 -4.32 -15.67 -19.52
N ARG A 250 -3.07 -15.85 -19.05
CA ARG A 250 -2.53 -17.19 -18.74
C ARG A 250 -3.04 -17.71 -17.39
N SER A 251 -2.77 -18.98 -17.12
CA SER A 251 -2.99 -19.56 -15.80
C SER A 251 -1.66 -20.03 -15.23
N ALA A 252 -1.42 -19.74 -13.96
CA ALA A 252 -0.33 -20.33 -13.19
C ALA A 252 -0.82 -21.67 -12.63
N GLU A 253 -0.11 -22.75 -12.98
CA GLU A 253 -0.28 -24.05 -12.34
C GLU A 253 0.49 -24.02 -11.02
N ILE A 254 -0.18 -24.40 -9.93
CA ILE A 254 0.40 -24.39 -8.59
C ILE A 254 0.70 -25.82 -8.20
N GLU A 255 1.92 -26.06 -7.75
CA GLU A 255 2.38 -27.35 -7.27
C GLU A 255 2.80 -27.25 -5.79
N ILE A 256 2.67 -28.35 -5.05
CA ILE A 256 3.22 -28.49 -3.70
C ILE A 256 4.10 -29.73 -3.62
N ASN A 257 5.36 -29.56 -3.24
CA ASN A 257 6.39 -30.62 -3.28
C ASN A 257 6.35 -31.42 -4.60
N GLY A 258 6.23 -30.72 -5.74
CA GLY A 258 6.16 -31.29 -7.09
C GLY A 258 4.84 -32.00 -7.45
N LYS A 259 3.79 -31.86 -6.64
CA LYS A 259 2.44 -32.38 -6.95
C LYS A 259 1.50 -31.25 -7.37
N PRO A 260 0.77 -31.37 -8.50
CA PRO A 260 -0.15 -30.33 -8.94
C PRO A 260 -1.34 -30.19 -7.98
N LEU A 261 -1.55 -28.97 -7.48
CA LEU A 261 -2.66 -28.58 -6.60
C LEU A 261 -3.84 -28.00 -7.37
N GLY A 262 -3.58 -27.21 -8.41
CA GLY A 262 -4.61 -26.53 -9.18
C GLY A 262 -4.05 -25.37 -9.98
N SER A 263 -4.92 -24.60 -10.61
CA SER A 263 -4.49 -23.48 -11.45
C SER A 263 -5.25 -22.20 -11.17
N VAL A 264 -4.56 -21.08 -11.36
CA VAL A 264 -5.08 -19.74 -11.08
C VAL A 264 -4.90 -18.87 -12.31
N SER A 265 -6.03 -18.45 -12.92
CA SER A 265 -6.00 -17.52 -14.04
C SER A 265 -5.51 -16.13 -13.61
N LEU A 266 -4.54 -15.59 -14.35
CA LEU A 266 -3.97 -14.27 -14.14
C LEU A 266 -4.80 -13.24 -14.91
N ARG A 267 -5.61 -12.42 -14.21
CA ARG A 267 -6.60 -11.56 -14.87
C ARG A 267 -6.19 -10.10 -15.00
N GLU A 268 -5.38 -9.61 -14.08
CA GLU A 268 -4.95 -8.21 -14.02
C GLU A 268 -3.57 -8.11 -13.35
N SER A 269 -2.63 -7.38 -13.94
CA SER A 269 -1.30 -7.19 -13.36
C SER A 269 -1.36 -6.54 -11.97
N GLY A 270 -0.55 -7.02 -11.03
CA GLY A 270 -0.60 -6.59 -9.63
C GLY A 270 -1.76 -7.19 -8.83
N GLN A 271 -2.54 -8.12 -9.38
CA GLN A 271 -3.67 -8.69 -8.65
C GLN A 271 -3.20 -9.53 -7.46
N VAL A 272 -3.76 -9.23 -6.27
CA VAL A 272 -3.72 -10.10 -5.10
C VAL A 272 -4.96 -10.99 -5.11
N ARG A 273 -4.79 -12.31 -5.12
CA ARG A 273 -5.90 -13.26 -5.31
C ARG A 273 -5.84 -14.43 -4.33
N GLN A 274 -6.96 -14.66 -3.65
CA GLN A 274 -7.15 -15.90 -2.90
C GLN A 274 -7.40 -17.09 -3.84
N ALA A 275 -6.67 -18.17 -3.63
CA ALA A 275 -6.83 -19.47 -4.28
C ALA A 275 -6.72 -20.58 -3.22
N ASN A 276 -7.86 -20.92 -2.60
CA ASN A 276 -7.89 -22.09 -1.73
C ASN A 276 -7.80 -23.35 -2.58
N MET A 277 -6.74 -24.12 -2.41
CA MET A 277 -6.50 -25.32 -3.22
C MET A 277 -7.36 -26.47 -2.69
N PRO A 278 -8.37 -26.94 -3.43
CA PRO A 278 -9.14 -28.10 -3.01
C PRO A 278 -8.28 -29.37 -3.17
N PRO A 279 -8.51 -30.40 -2.33
CA PRO A 279 -7.87 -31.68 -2.54
C PRO A 279 -8.28 -32.29 -3.89
N ARG A 280 -7.32 -32.87 -4.63
CA ARG A 280 -7.63 -33.64 -5.84
C ARG A 280 -8.08 -35.04 -5.43
N LEU A 281 -9.40 -35.27 -5.44
CA LEU A 281 -9.95 -36.61 -5.25
C LEU A 281 -9.73 -37.45 -6.52
N TYR A 282 -8.71 -38.31 -6.50
CA TYR A 282 -8.55 -39.35 -7.51
C TYR A 282 -9.47 -40.53 -7.15
N LEU A 283 -10.70 -40.54 -7.66
CA LEU A 283 -11.55 -41.74 -7.61
C LEU A 283 -11.00 -42.78 -8.59
N PRO A 284 -10.64 -44.00 -8.16
CA PRO A 284 -10.37 -45.06 -9.11
C PRO A 284 -11.64 -45.33 -9.92
N LEU A 285 -11.51 -45.31 -11.26
CA LEU A 285 -12.56 -45.76 -12.17
C LEU A 285 -12.77 -47.27 -11.95
N VAL A 286 -13.60 -47.63 -10.99
CA VAL A 286 -14.12 -49.00 -10.86
C VAL A 286 -15.19 -49.16 -11.93
N ARG A 287 -14.78 -49.53 -13.16
CA ARG A 287 -15.72 -50.10 -14.13
C ARG A 287 -16.20 -51.43 -13.56
N ARG A 288 -17.49 -51.50 -13.22
CA ARG A 288 -18.19 -52.79 -13.06
C ARG A 288 -18.46 -53.39 -14.42
#